data_AF-A0AAW1TVN8-F1
#
_entry.id   AF-A0AAW1TVN8-F1
#
_cell.length_a   1.000
_cell.length_b   1.000
_cell.length_c   1.000
_cell.angle_alpha   90.00
_cell.angle_beta   90.00
_cell.angle_gamma   90.00
#
_symmetry.space_group_name_H-M   'P 1'
#
loop_
_entity.id
_entity.type
_entity.pdbx_description
1 polymer ?
#
loop_
_entity_poly.entity_id
_entity_poly.type
_entity_poly.pdbx_seq_one_letter_code
_entity_poly.pdbx_strand_id
1 'polypeptide(L)'
;MVSSKERHKMISVLRKEGTFLFNTRNQYNDGHLIVCRRPHNSQVKKGNDYKPCPSCKDFYSKNAIRRHYTKCSLQAEAGKKNLMPLSRAVQGHIHKKANMILRSQIFPRMREDCHTDIVRYDELAIVYGNYLTNKYRKPHLHTMIRSKLRLIGRLLNAIKNINKTITDFSSIFQPKYYDEVIAAVNKVAILGENNSYHSPATAFSYGTLMKKCAKLLVNECIKKEDEEKLKKCRNFQSIIEEDFASSVNKTVEENQKEMRRHKKVNLPTMNDVRKLKKYLDLNRNNCFDFLTHEPFNFGIWTQLSECTLTSVQMFNRRRAGEIERITIEDFKSYEAINENVDSDIFNSLSEENKTLAKQYVRFEIRGKLGRPVPVLLHLSLVSCIELILNKRGEANVSTENPYVFGLPGGKEKYLKACTLLRKFSNLCGAQQPATLRGTELRKHIATHCVLLNLQEGKLMT
;
A
#
# COMPACT_ATOMS: atom_id res chain seq x y z
N MET A 1 -22.00 -29.82 -38.23
CA MET A 1 -21.14 -28.96 -39.09
C MET A 1 -21.00 -27.60 -38.43
N VAL A 2 -19.77 -27.14 -38.15
CA VAL A 2 -19.53 -25.80 -37.57
C VAL A 2 -19.89 -24.72 -38.59
N SER A 3 -20.68 -23.73 -38.20
CA SER A 3 -21.13 -22.65 -39.10
C SER A 3 -19.93 -21.83 -39.61
N SER A 4 -20.03 -21.26 -40.82
CA SER A 4 -18.95 -20.43 -41.40
C SER A 4 -18.51 -19.29 -40.45
N LYS A 5 -19.45 -18.69 -39.71
CA LYS A 5 -19.16 -17.61 -38.75
C LYS A 5 -18.35 -18.09 -37.54
N GLU A 6 -18.67 -19.25 -36.99
CA GLU A 6 -17.91 -19.83 -35.87
C GLU A 6 -16.47 -20.18 -36.28
N ARG A 7 -16.29 -20.72 -37.50
CA ARG A 7 -14.97 -21.01 -38.05
C ARG A 7 -14.10 -19.77 -38.13
N HIS A 8 -14.63 -18.66 -38.66
CA HIS A 8 -13.91 -17.38 -38.72
C HIS A 8 -13.53 -16.87 -37.32
N LYS A 9 -14.41 -17.04 -36.33
CA LYS A 9 -14.15 -16.63 -34.94
C LYS A 9 -13.00 -17.45 -34.34
N MET A 10 -12.99 -18.77 -34.53
CA MET A 10 -11.92 -19.65 -34.05
C MET A 10 -10.57 -19.31 -34.70
N ILE A 11 -10.53 -19.12 -36.01
CA ILE A 11 -9.32 -18.71 -36.73
C ILE A 11 -8.80 -17.36 -36.20
N SER A 12 -9.69 -16.40 -35.91
CA SER A 12 -9.30 -15.12 -35.33
C SER A 12 -8.65 -15.27 -33.96
N VAL A 13 -9.14 -16.19 -33.11
CA VAL A 13 -8.54 -16.47 -31.80
C VAL A 13 -7.12 -17.03 -31.97
N LEU A 14 -6.94 -18.02 -32.83
CA LEU A 14 -5.62 -18.61 -33.11
C LEU A 14 -4.62 -17.58 -33.65
N ARG A 15 -5.05 -16.70 -34.57
CA ARG A 15 -4.20 -15.61 -35.09
C ARG A 15 -3.74 -14.66 -33.99
N LYS A 16 -4.64 -14.30 -33.07
CA LYS A 16 -4.31 -13.43 -31.93
C LYS A 16 -3.35 -14.10 -30.95
N GLU A 17 -3.49 -15.40 -30.75
CA GLU A 17 -2.56 -16.18 -29.93
C GLU A 17 -1.17 -16.26 -30.55
N GLY A 18 -1.09 -16.58 -31.85
CA GLY A 18 0.17 -16.55 -32.59
C GLY A 18 0.84 -15.17 -32.55
N THR A 19 0.05 -14.11 -32.78
CA THR A 19 0.50 -12.71 -32.65
C THR A 19 1.06 -12.41 -31.26
N PHE A 20 0.36 -12.86 -30.22
CA PHE A 20 0.80 -12.65 -28.84
C PHE A 20 2.12 -13.37 -28.54
N LEU A 21 2.27 -14.62 -29.00
CA LEU A 21 3.51 -15.38 -28.85
C LEU A 21 4.67 -14.70 -29.58
N PHE A 22 4.44 -14.28 -30.83
CA PHE A 22 5.43 -13.53 -31.61
C PHE A 22 5.88 -12.23 -30.91
N ASN A 23 4.94 -11.47 -30.34
CA ASN A 23 5.25 -10.19 -29.71
C ASN A 23 5.90 -10.29 -28.32
N THR A 24 5.79 -11.44 -27.64
CA THR A 24 6.21 -11.57 -26.23
C THR A 24 7.38 -12.53 -26.01
N ARG A 25 7.71 -13.37 -27.00
CA ARG A 25 8.81 -14.33 -26.90
C ARG A 25 9.95 -13.91 -27.81
N ASN A 26 11.11 -13.66 -27.21
CA ASN A 26 12.34 -13.30 -27.91
C ASN A 26 12.79 -14.36 -28.94
N GLN A 27 12.37 -15.62 -28.79
CA GLN A 27 12.68 -16.68 -29.76
C GLN A 27 12.01 -16.46 -31.13
N TYR A 28 10.86 -15.80 -31.15
CA TYR A 28 10.08 -15.60 -32.38
C TYR A 28 10.13 -14.16 -32.89
N ASN A 29 10.35 -13.20 -31.99
CA ASN A 29 10.32 -11.78 -32.32
C ASN A 29 11.58 -11.35 -33.08
N ASP A 30 11.39 -10.67 -34.21
CA ASP A 30 12.46 -10.13 -35.08
C ASP A 30 12.77 -8.64 -34.83
N GLY A 31 12.24 -8.07 -33.73
CA GLY A 31 12.33 -6.65 -33.42
C GLY A 31 11.09 -5.85 -33.85
N HIS A 32 10.17 -6.43 -34.62
CA HIS A 32 8.89 -5.81 -34.95
C HIS A 32 7.78 -6.19 -33.98
N LEU A 33 6.82 -5.28 -33.79
CA LEU A 33 5.62 -5.50 -33.00
C LEU A 33 4.40 -5.59 -33.91
N ILE A 34 3.73 -6.74 -33.92
CA ILE A 34 2.47 -6.93 -34.64
C ILE A 34 1.34 -6.31 -33.81
N VAL A 35 0.58 -5.40 -34.38
CA VAL A 35 -0.50 -4.67 -33.68
C VAL A 35 -1.81 -4.80 -34.44
N CYS A 36 -2.94 -4.75 -33.72
CA CYS A 36 -4.27 -4.88 -34.29
C CYS A 36 -4.55 -3.86 -35.41
N ARG A 37 -4.07 -2.61 -35.20
CA ARG A 37 -4.17 -1.53 -36.19
C ARG A 37 -2.82 -0.83 -36.29
N ARG A 38 -2.21 -0.88 -37.47
CA ARG A 38 -0.96 -0.18 -37.76
C ARG A 38 -1.17 1.34 -37.62
N PRO A 39 -0.22 2.06 -37.00
CA PRO A 39 -0.27 3.52 -36.96
C PRO A 39 -0.18 4.08 -38.38
N HIS A 40 -0.72 5.28 -38.59
CA HIS A 40 -0.49 6.01 -39.84
C HIS A 40 0.99 6.42 -39.92
N ASN A 41 1.56 6.49 -41.13
CA ASN A 41 2.98 6.80 -41.33
C ASN A 41 3.42 8.14 -40.70
N SER A 42 2.49 9.10 -40.57
CA SER A 42 2.74 10.38 -39.89
C SER A 42 2.86 10.28 -38.36
N GLN A 43 2.52 9.13 -37.75
CA GLN A 43 2.55 8.94 -36.30
C GLN A 43 3.77 8.13 -35.88
N VAL A 44 4.73 8.80 -35.23
CA VAL A 44 5.86 8.10 -34.58
C VAL A 44 5.37 7.42 -33.30
N LYS A 45 5.14 6.10 -33.35
CA LYS A 45 4.75 5.28 -32.20
C LYS A 45 5.83 4.26 -31.86
N LYS A 46 6.12 4.10 -30.57
CA LYS A 46 7.08 3.09 -30.08
C LYS A 46 6.33 1.83 -29.63
N GLY A 47 7.01 0.69 -29.59
CA GLY A 47 6.41 -0.57 -29.11
C GLY A 47 5.79 -0.45 -27.70
N ASN A 48 6.38 0.39 -26.82
CA ASN A 48 5.84 0.61 -25.48
C ASN A 48 4.51 1.39 -25.45
N ASP A 49 4.07 1.98 -26.56
CA ASP A 49 2.76 2.64 -26.71
C ASP A 49 1.63 1.66 -26.98
N TYR A 50 1.97 0.39 -27.21
CA TYR A 50 1.03 -0.69 -27.42
C TYR A 50 1.06 -1.66 -26.24
N LYS A 51 -0.11 -2.23 -25.96
CA LYS A 51 -0.33 -3.14 -24.85
C LYS A 51 -1.33 -4.23 -25.23
N PRO A 52 -1.14 -5.47 -24.76
CA PRO A 52 -2.04 -6.56 -25.09
C PRO A 52 -3.36 -6.42 -24.32
N CYS A 53 -4.48 -6.68 -24.98
CA CYS A 53 -5.77 -6.81 -24.32
C CYS A 53 -5.73 -8.01 -23.35
N PRO A 54 -6.11 -7.87 -22.08
CA PRO A 54 -6.08 -8.99 -21.13
C PRO A 54 -7.01 -10.15 -21.50
N SER A 55 -8.01 -9.90 -22.35
CA SER A 55 -9.01 -10.91 -22.76
C SER A 55 -8.62 -11.59 -24.07
N CYS A 56 -8.38 -10.82 -25.15
CA CYS A 56 -8.10 -11.42 -26.47
C CYS A 56 -6.62 -11.47 -26.83
N LYS A 57 -5.70 -11.00 -25.96
CA LYS A 57 -4.24 -10.96 -26.14
C LYS A 57 -3.70 -10.15 -27.33
N ASP A 58 -4.58 -9.58 -28.16
CA ASP A 58 -4.21 -8.72 -29.29
C ASP A 58 -3.70 -7.34 -28.81
N PHE A 59 -2.84 -6.70 -29.60
CA PHE A 59 -2.11 -5.48 -29.20
C PHE A 59 -2.78 -4.22 -29.71
N TYR A 60 -3.11 -3.32 -28.77
CA TYR A 60 -3.77 -2.05 -29.04
C TYR A 60 -2.92 -0.90 -28.50
N SER A 61 -3.03 0.28 -29.11
CA SER A 61 -2.46 1.48 -28.51
C SER A 61 -3.08 1.74 -27.13
N LYS A 62 -2.33 2.34 -26.22
CA LYS A 62 -2.81 2.72 -24.87
C LYS A 62 -4.14 3.49 -24.89
N ASN A 63 -4.39 4.28 -25.94
CA ASN A 63 -5.61 5.07 -26.10
C ASN A 63 -6.79 4.24 -26.63
N ALA A 64 -6.51 3.23 -27.48
CA ALA A 64 -7.54 2.39 -28.09
C ALA A 64 -7.97 1.22 -27.20
N ILE A 65 -7.02 0.65 -26.43
CA ILE A 65 -7.25 -0.58 -25.65
C ILE A 65 -8.44 -0.46 -24.69
N ARG A 66 -8.68 0.72 -24.11
CA ARG A 66 -9.79 0.94 -23.18
C ARG A 66 -11.15 0.80 -23.85
N ARG A 67 -11.32 1.39 -25.05
CA ARG A 67 -12.56 1.29 -25.85
C ARG A 67 -12.76 -0.12 -26.40
N HIS A 68 -11.67 -0.81 -26.71
CA HIS A 68 -11.73 -2.21 -27.14
C HIS A 68 -12.17 -3.13 -25.99
N TYR A 69 -11.55 -2.99 -24.81
CA TYR A 69 -11.75 -3.91 -23.70
C TYR A 69 -13.20 -3.97 -23.22
N THR A 70 -13.93 -2.84 -23.25
CA THR A 70 -15.36 -2.78 -22.89
C THR A 70 -16.26 -3.62 -23.81
N LYS A 71 -15.85 -3.87 -25.04
CA LYS A 71 -16.57 -4.72 -26.00
C LYS A 71 -16.02 -6.14 -26.05
N CYS A 72 -14.76 -6.33 -25.69
CA CYS A 72 -14.03 -7.59 -25.83
C CYS A 72 -14.30 -8.58 -24.71
N SER A 73 -14.49 -8.11 -23.48
CA SER A 73 -14.65 -8.97 -22.31
C SER A 73 -16.07 -8.85 -21.75
N LEU A 74 -16.76 -9.99 -21.60
CA LEU A 74 -18.07 -10.06 -20.94
C LEU A 74 -17.99 -9.63 -19.45
N GLN A 75 -16.79 -9.69 -18.85
CA GLN A 75 -16.51 -9.22 -17.49
C GLN A 75 -16.00 -7.75 -17.45
N ALA A 76 -16.02 -7.05 -18.60
CA ALA A 76 -15.70 -5.64 -18.64
C ALA A 76 -16.88 -4.81 -18.15
N GLU A 77 -17.11 -4.85 -16.84
CA GLU A 77 -17.91 -3.83 -16.17
C GLU A 77 -17.37 -2.44 -16.53
N ALA A 78 -18.29 -1.52 -16.83
CA ALA A 78 -17.96 -0.14 -17.13
C ALA A 78 -17.12 0.46 -15.99
N GLY A 79 -15.93 0.98 -16.33
CA GLY A 79 -15.14 1.82 -15.41
C GLY A 79 -13.97 1.17 -14.65
N LYS A 80 -13.52 -0.05 -14.98
CA LYS A 80 -12.32 -0.63 -14.34
C LYS A 80 -11.07 0.27 -14.50
N LYS A 81 -10.67 0.95 -13.41
CA LYS A 81 -9.45 1.78 -13.28
C LYS A 81 -8.12 0.98 -13.39
N ASN A 82 -8.16 -0.32 -13.68
CA ASN A 82 -7.02 -1.25 -13.56
C ASN A 82 -6.65 -1.99 -14.87
N LEU A 83 -7.11 -1.54 -16.04
CA LEU A 83 -6.80 -2.19 -17.31
C LEU A 83 -5.29 -2.32 -17.59
N MET A 84 -4.52 -1.25 -17.33
CA MET A 84 -3.08 -1.23 -17.61
C MET A 84 -2.30 -2.26 -16.77
N PRO A 85 -2.51 -2.37 -15.44
CA PRO A 85 -1.97 -3.48 -14.67
C PRO A 85 -2.35 -4.86 -15.20
N LEU A 86 -3.61 -5.10 -15.58
CA LEU A 86 -4.02 -6.40 -16.12
C LEU A 86 -3.28 -6.72 -17.42
N SER A 87 -3.17 -5.73 -18.30
CA SER A 87 -2.48 -5.88 -19.57
C SER A 87 -0.99 -6.20 -19.38
N ARG A 88 -0.33 -5.50 -18.46
CA ARG A 88 1.08 -5.78 -18.12
C ARG A 88 1.27 -7.15 -17.48
N ALA A 89 0.32 -7.60 -16.66
CA ALA A 89 0.34 -8.93 -16.06
C ALA A 89 0.29 -10.03 -17.13
N VAL A 90 -0.57 -9.86 -18.14
CA VAL A 90 -0.64 -10.77 -19.30
C VAL A 90 0.64 -10.69 -20.12
N GLN A 91 1.17 -9.49 -20.36
CA GLN A 91 2.41 -9.31 -21.12
C GLN A 91 3.61 -10.01 -20.47
N GLY A 92 3.67 -10.11 -19.13
CA GLY A 92 4.61 -10.97 -18.43
C GLY A 92 6.09 -10.57 -18.53
N HIS A 93 6.39 -9.32 -18.88
CA HIS A 93 7.76 -8.80 -18.99
C HIS A 93 8.44 -8.70 -17.62
N ILE A 94 9.13 -9.76 -17.23
CA ILE A 94 9.87 -9.87 -15.97
C ILE A 94 10.80 -11.08 -16.01
N HIS A 95 11.89 -11.02 -15.25
CA HIS A 95 12.86 -12.12 -15.11
C HIS A 95 12.20 -13.49 -14.85
N LYS A 96 12.75 -14.55 -15.46
CA LYS A 96 12.21 -15.92 -15.37
C LYS A 96 12.05 -16.43 -13.93
N LYS A 97 12.97 -16.07 -13.02
CA LYS A 97 12.89 -16.45 -11.59
C LYS A 97 11.73 -15.79 -10.81
N ALA A 98 11.02 -14.82 -11.36
CA ALA A 98 9.95 -14.15 -10.62
C ALA A 98 8.76 -15.09 -10.36
N ASN A 99 8.25 -15.09 -9.13
CA ASN A 99 7.06 -15.86 -8.77
C ASN A 99 5.77 -15.22 -9.32
N MET A 100 4.65 -15.94 -9.17
CA MET A 100 3.35 -15.49 -9.68
C MET A 100 2.87 -14.17 -9.07
N ILE A 101 3.18 -13.91 -7.79
CA ILE A 101 2.79 -12.67 -7.12
C ILE A 101 3.54 -11.47 -7.73
N LEU A 102 4.85 -11.60 -7.95
CA LEU A 102 5.63 -10.58 -8.63
C LEU A 102 5.10 -10.29 -10.03
N ARG A 103 4.85 -11.37 -10.81
CA ARG A 103 4.36 -11.32 -12.20
C ARG A 103 3.00 -10.66 -12.35
N SER A 104 2.05 -11.00 -11.47
CA SER A 104 0.65 -10.61 -11.65
C SER A 104 0.20 -9.42 -10.79
N GLN A 105 0.87 -9.16 -9.66
CA GLN A 105 0.38 -8.18 -8.67
C GLN A 105 1.35 -7.06 -8.32
N ILE A 106 2.66 -7.32 -8.32
CA ILE A 106 3.68 -6.33 -7.94
C ILE A 106 4.12 -5.49 -9.13
N PHE A 107 4.83 -6.10 -10.10
CA PHE A 107 5.41 -5.40 -11.24
C PHE A 107 4.38 -4.72 -12.15
N PRO A 108 3.22 -5.33 -12.45
CA PRO A 108 2.23 -4.68 -13.31
C PRO A 108 1.69 -3.35 -12.74
N ARG A 109 1.77 -3.19 -11.42
CA ARG A 109 1.33 -2.00 -10.68
C ARG A 109 2.48 -1.06 -10.30
N MET A 110 3.70 -1.35 -10.72
CA MET A 110 4.81 -0.40 -10.62
C MET A 110 4.66 0.69 -11.68
N ARG A 111 5.27 1.85 -11.43
CA ARG A 111 5.37 2.92 -12.41
C ARG A 111 6.37 2.47 -13.48
N GLU A 112 6.05 2.65 -14.75
CA GLU A 112 7.00 2.40 -15.84
C GLU A 112 7.99 3.58 -15.86
N ASP A 113 9.19 3.34 -15.38
CA ASP A 113 10.31 4.27 -15.34
C ASP A 113 11.63 3.51 -15.30
N CYS A 114 12.75 4.22 -15.47
CA CYS A 114 14.09 3.65 -15.53
C CYS A 114 14.42 2.75 -14.32
N HIS A 115 13.94 3.10 -13.12
CA HIS A 115 14.16 2.30 -11.92
C HIS A 115 13.46 0.94 -11.98
N THR A 116 12.24 0.90 -12.53
CA THR A 116 11.48 -0.34 -12.67
C THR A 116 12.06 -1.19 -13.80
N ASP A 117 12.52 -0.57 -14.88
CA ASP A 117 13.13 -1.27 -16.01
C ASP A 117 14.44 -1.95 -15.62
N ILE A 118 15.31 -1.26 -14.86
CA ILE A 118 16.56 -1.82 -14.33
C ILE A 118 16.29 -3.05 -13.46
N VAL A 119 15.26 -3.01 -12.62
CA VAL A 119 14.96 -4.08 -11.65
C VAL A 119 14.20 -5.25 -12.27
N ARG A 120 13.52 -5.04 -13.40
CA ARG A 120 12.63 -6.02 -14.06
C ARG A 120 13.34 -7.32 -14.44
N TYR A 121 14.60 -7.22 -14.84
CA TYR A 121 15.41 -8.35 -15.30
C TYR A 121 16.65 -8.59 -14.43
N ASP A 122 16.79 -7.87 -13.32
CA ASP A 122 17.88 -8.08 -12.37
C ASP A 122 17.62 -9.33 -11.51
N GLU A 123 18.52 -10.32 -11.58
CA GLU A 123 18.33 -11.61 -10.90
C GLU A 123 18.21 -11.45 -9.39
N LEU A 124 19.11 -10.69 -8.75
CA LEU A 124 19.17 -10.54 -7.30
C LEU A 124 17.98 -9.73 -6.77
N ALA A 125 17.58 -8.67 -7.48
CA ALA A 125 16.40 -7.89 -7.11
C ALA A 125 15.12 -8.73 -7.18
N ILE A 126 15.02 -9.65 -8.14
CA ILE A 126 13.89 -10.57 -8.28
C ILE A 126 13.90 -11.63 -7.17
N VAL A 127 15.07 -12.18 -6.81
CA VAL A 127 15.23 -13.07 -5.65
C VAL A 127 14.79 -12.35 -4.36
N TYR A 128 15.19 -11.09 -4.18
CA TYR A 128 14.73 -10.26 -3.05
C TYR A 128 13.23 -10.01 -3.08
N GLY A 129 12.66 -9.71 -4.24
CA GLY A 129 11.21 -9.57 -4.43
C GLY A 129 10.45 -10.84 -4.04
N ASN A 130 10.91 -12.01 -4.48
CA ASN A 130 10.32 -13.31 -4.12
C ASN A 130 10.37 -13.53 -2.60
N TYR A 131 11.53 -13.29 -1.99
CA TYR A 131 11.69 -13.35 -0.52
C TYR A 131 10.66 -12.46 0.20
N LEU A 132 10.49 -11.21 -0.25
CA LEU A 132 9.53 -10.29 0.34
C LEU A 132 8.09 -10.78 0.18
N THR A 133 7.70 -11.32 -0.97
CA THR A 133 6.34 -11.84 -1.17
C THR A 133 6.05 -13.07 -0.30
N ASN A 134 7.04 -13.92 -0.06
CA ASN A 134 6.89 -15.08 0.84
C ASN A 134 6.72 -14.64 2.29
N LYS A 135 7.48 -13.62 2.72
CA LYS A 135 7.43 -13.06 4.07
C LYS A 135 6.18 -12.22 4.33
N TYR A 136 5.72 -11.47 3.33
CA TYR A 136 4.65 -10.47 3.46
C TYR A 136 3.47 -10.80 2.55
N ARG A 137 2.68 -11.79 2.97
CA ARG A 137 1.60 -12.39 2.16
C ARG A 137 0.36 -11.51 1.98
N LYS A 138 0.12 -10.54 2.88
CA LYS A 138 -1.10 -9.72 2.85
C LYS A 138 -1.01 -8.66 1.73
N PRO A 139 -2.02 -8.51 0.85
CA PRO A 139 -1.88 -7.65 -0.34
C PRO A 139 -1.69 -6.15 -0.07
N HIS A 140 -2.11 -5.64 1.09
CA HIS A 140 -1.80 -4.25 1.47
C HIS A 140 -0.28 -4.00 1.63
N LEU A 141 0.52 -5.03 1.88
CA LEU A 141 1.99 -4.95 2.00
C LEU A 141 2.67 -4.88 0.63
N HIS A 142 1.97 -5.17 -0.47
CA HIS A 142 2.52 -5.08 -1.82
C HIS A 142 3.04 -3.69 -2.16
N THR A 143 2.45 -2.62 -1.58
CA THR A 143 2.96 -1.25 -1.71
C THR A 143 4.37 -1.10 -1.15
N MET A 144 4.65 -1.72 0.01
CA MET A 144 5.97 -1.72 0.62
C MET A 144 6.96 -2.54 -0.22
N ILE A 145 6.55 -3.69 -0.76
CA ILE A 145 7.39 -4.51 -1.65
C ILE A 145 7.80 -3.71 -2.90
N ARG A 146 6.83 -3.06 -3.57
CA ARG A 146 7.12 -2.18 -4.72
C ARG A 146 8.09 -1.06 -4.36
N SER A 147 7.92 -0.43 -3.19
CA SER A 147 8.82 0.63 -2.72
C SER A 147 10.25 0.12 -2.55
N LYS A 148 10.43 -1.06 -1.95
CA LYS A 148 11.75 -1.69 -1.75
C LYS A 148 12.42 -2.09 -3.06
N LEU A 149 11.68 -2.65 -4.02
CA LEU A 149 12.21 -2.96 -5.35
C LEU A 149 12.64 -1.68 -6.08
N ARG A 150 11.85 -0.60 -5.98
CA ARG A 150 12.24 0.71 -6.55
C ARG A 150 13.45 1.31 -5.86
N LEU A 151 13.64 1.04 -4.57
CA LEU A 151 14.83 1.48 -3.82
C LEU A 151 16.10 0.85 -4.40
N ILE A 152 16.07 -0.45 -4.73
CA ILE A 152 17.15 -1.12 -5.48
C ILE A 152 17.40 -0.41 -6.81
N GLY A 153 16.36 -0.19 -7.61
CA GLY A 153 16.48 0.45 -8.92
C GLY A 153 17.05 1.87 -8.88
N ARG A 154 16.76 2.64 -7.81
CA ARG A 154 17.36 3.96 -7.59
C ARG A 154 18.85 3.87 -7.29
N LEU A 155 19.25 2.96 -6.42
CA LEU A 155 20.67 2.79 -6.05
C LEU A 155 21.48 2.28 -7.24
N LEU A 156 21.01 1.23 -7.91
CA LEU A 156 21.71 0.67 -9.06
C LEU A 156 21.84 1.69 -10.20
N ASN A 157 20.81 2.50 -10.44
CA ASN A 157 20.89 3.58 -11.42
C ASN A 157 21.92 4.65 -11.02
N ALA A 158 21.99 5.02 -9.74
CA ALA A 158 22.98 5.98 -9.25
C ALA A 158 24.41 5.45 -9.37
N ILE A 159 24.64 4.19 -8.99
CA ILE A 159 25.94 3.53 -9.10
C ILE A 159 26.38 3.42 -10.57
N LYS A 160 25.49 3.04 -11.49
CA LYS A 160 25.78 2.97 -12.93
C LYS A 160 26.26 4.29 -13.55
N ASN A 161 25.77 5.41 -13.02
CA ASN A 161 26.20 6.73 -13.46
C ASN A 161 27.59 7.12 -12.91
N ILE A 162 28.04 6.47 -11.83
CA ILE A 162 29.37 6.66 -11.24
C ILE A 162 30.36 5.69 -11.89
N ASN A 163 30.00 4.41 -11.98
CA ASN A 163 30.83 3.35 -12.53
C ASN A 163 30.04 2.51 -13.55
N LYS A 164 30.36 2.68 -14.83
CA LYS A 164 29.69 1.99 -15.95
C LYS A 164 29.99 0.48 -16.02
N THR A 165 31.02 0.00 -15.30
CA THR A 165 31.35 -1.45 -15.27
C THR A 165 30.31 -2.27 -14.51
N ILE A 166 29.51 -1.63 -13.65
CA ILE A 166 28.49 -2.29 -12.84
C ILE A 166 27.21 -2.43 -13.65
N THR A 167 26.86 -3.67 -14.03
CA THR A 167 25.72 -3.95 -14.90
C THR A 167 24.46 -4.38 -14.14
N ASP A 168 24.62 -5.07 -13.00
CA ASP A 168 23.54 -5.64 -12.22
C ASP A 168 23.73 -5.40 -10.71
N PHE A 169 22.70 -5.67 -9.92
CA PHE A 169 22.71 -5.43 -8.48
C PHE A 169 23.59 -6.40 -7.71
N SER A 170 23.84 -7.61 -8.23
CA SER A 170 24.77 -8.55 -7.59
C SER A 170 26.22 -8.08 -7.71
N SER A 171 26.54 -7.36 -8.78
CA SER A 171 27.89 -6.85 -9.05
C SER A 171 28.38 -5.85 -8.00
N ILE A 172 27.48 -5.12 -7.31
CA ILE A 172 27.87 -4.13 -6.28
C ILE A 172 28.45 -4.78 -5.02
N PHE A 173 28.18 -6.07 -4.78
CA PHE A 173 28.62 -6.80 -3.58
C PHE A 173 30.08 -7.28 -3.69
N GLN A 174 30.92 -6.50 -4.38
CA GLN A 174 32.36 -6.72 -4.45
C GLN A 174 33.05 -5.63 -3.63
N PRO A 175 34.04 -5.97 -2.77
CA PRO A 175 34.71 -4.99 -1.91
C PRO A 175 35.27 -3.78 -2.66
N LYS A 176 35.83 -4.00 -3.85
CA LYS A 176 36.40 -2.94 -4.71
C LYS A 176 35.43 -1.85 -5.15
N TYR A 177 34.12 -2.08 -5.03
CA TYR A 177 33.07 -1.12 -5.43
C TYR A 177 32.41 -0.43 -4.23
N TYR A 178 32.91 -0.66 -3.02
CA TYR A 178 32.28 -0.17 -1.80
C TYR A 178 32.21 1.37 -1.77
N ASP A 179 33.28 2.05 -2.14
CA ASP A 179 33.32 3.51 -2.13
C ASP A 179 32.35 4.12 -3.15
N GLU A 180 32.21 3.53 -4.35
CA GLU A 180 31.20 3.96 -5.32
C GLU A 180 29.78 3.67 -4.84
N VAL A 181 29.56 2.59 -4.08
CA VAL A 181 28.28 2.30 -3.44
C VAL A 181 27.94 3.39 -2.41
N ILE A 182 28.89 3.78 -1.56
CA ILE A 182 28.69 4.87 -0.58
C ILE A 182 28.44 6.20 -1.29
N ALA A 183 29.23 6.54 -2.31
CA ALA A 183 29.03 7.74 -3.11
C ALA A 183 27.62 7.77 -3.75
N ALA A 184 27.13 6.63 -4.24
CA ALA A 184 25.78 6.52 -4.77
C ALA A 184 24.70 6.67 -3.69
N VAL A 185 24.90 6.09 -2.50
CA VAL A 185 23.99 6.27 -1.35
C VAL A 185 23.92 7.75 -0.97
N ASN A 186 25.07 8.42 -0.86
CA ASN A 186 25.17 9.84 -0.53
C ASN A 186 24.45 10.70 -1.57
N LYS A 187 24.64 10.40 -2.86
CA LYS A 187 23.95 11.08 -3.96
C LYS A 187 22.43 10.90 -3.90
N VAL A 188 21.94 9.69 -3.66
CA VAL A 188 20.48 9.42 -3.65
C VAL A 188 19.81 9.93 -2.38
N ALA A 189 20.50 9.89 -1.24
CA ALA A 189 20.02 10.44 0.03
C ALA A 189 20.23 11.95 0.16
N ILE A 190 20.95 12.56 -0.78
CA ILE A 190 21.28 13.99 -0.85
C ILE A 190 22.03 14.41 0.43
N LEU A 191 23.29 13.99 0.52
CA LEU A 191 24.23 14.44 1.54
C LEU A 191 24.67 15.86 1.21
N GLY A 192 24.42 16.80 2.13
CA GLY A 192 24.88 18.19 2.02
C GLY A 192 26.33 18.36 2.47
N GLU A 193 26.89 19.52 2.17
CA GLU A 193 28.28 19.89 2.51
C GLU A 193 28.57 19.85 4.01
N ASN A 194 27.55 20.10 4.83
CA ASN A 194 27.62 20.01 6.30
C ASN A 194 27.55 18.56 6.83
N ASN A 195 27.75 17.55 6.00
CA ASN A 195 27.57 16.14 6.33
C ASN A 195 26.18 15.81 6.90
N SER A 196 25.13 16.45 6.40
CA SER A 196 23.74 16.14 6.77
C SER A 196 22.95 15.57 5.59
N TYR A 197 22.19 14.50 5.83
CA TYR A 197 21.29 13.95 4.83
C TYR A 197 19.98 14.74 4.79
N HIS A 198 19.59 15.21 3.61
CA HIS A 198 18.22 15.70 3.40
C HIS A 198 17.18 14.57 3.46
N SER A 199 17.57 13.34 3.12
CA SER A 199 16.71 12.14 3.24
C SER A 199 17.34 11.04 4.12
N PRO A 200 17.45 11.24 5.45
CA PRO A 200 18.13 10.29 6.34
C PRO A 200 17.48 8.90 6.35
N ALA A 201 16.15 8.84 6.26
CA ALA A 201 15.42 7.56 6.21
C ALA A 201 15.75 6.73 4.96
N THR A 202 16.06 7.38 3.84
CA THR A 202 16.48 6.71 2.60
C THR A 202 17.89 6.14 2.77
N ALA A 203 18.84 6.93 3.29
CA ALA A 203 20.20 6.47 3.59
C ALA A 203 20.20 5.23 4.50
N PHE A 204 19.49 5.29 5.63
CA PHE A 204 19.36 4.15 6.55
C PHE A 204 18.72 2.91 5.90
N SER A 205 17.72 3.14 5.04
CA SER A 205 17.06 2.04 4.32
C SER A 205 18.02 1.29 3.39
N TYR A 206 19.04 1.95 2.85
CA TYR A 206 20.04 1.31 1.99
C TYR A 206 20.91 0.32 2.75
N GLY A 207 21.39 0.65 3.94
CA GLY A 207 22.15 -0.31 4.76
C GLY A 207 21.34 -1.57 5.07
N THR A 208 20.08 -1.39 5.48
CA THR A 208 19.18 -2.53 5.75
C THR A 208 18.90 -3.35 4.48
N LEU A 209 18.70 -2.69 3.34
CA LEU A 209 18.44 -3.32 2.06
C LEU A 209 19.65 -4.14 1.58
N MET A 210 20.84 -3.55 1.58
CA MET A 210 22.08 -4.18 1.13
C MET A 210 22.44 -5.36 2.02
N LYS A 211 22.40 -5.23 3.35
CA LYS A 211 22.61 -6.36 4.28
C LYS A 211 21.68 -7.53 3.95
N LYS A 212 20.42 -7.26 3.64
CA LYS A 212 19.46 -8.33 3.31
C LYS A 212 19.71 -8.96 1.94
N CYS A 213 20.06 -8.15 0.93
CA CYS A 213 20.37 -8.65 -0.41
C CYS A 213 21.69 -9.43 -0.43
N ALA A 214 22.71 -8.99 0.30
CA ALA A 214 23.97 -9.72 0.47
C ALA A 214 23.73 -11.12 1.07
N LYS A 215 22.89 -11.23 2.11
CA LYS A 215 22.54 -12.55 2.69
C LYS A 215 21.83 -13.46 1.68
N LEU A 216 20.97 -12.90 0.82
CA LEU A 216 20.33 -13.68 -0.24
C LEU A 216 21.33 -14.07 -1.34
N LEU A 217 22.27 -13.20 -1.68
CA LEU A 217 23.32 -13.48 -2.65
C LEU A 217 24.24 -14.60 -2.16
N VAL A 218 24.68 -14.55 -0.91
CA VAL A 218 25.43 -15.64 -0.26
C VAL A 218 24.70 -16.98 -0.41
N ASN A 219 23.39 -17.01 -0.12
CA ASN A 219 22.60 -18.24 -0.29
C ASN A 219 22.53 -18.71 -1.74
N GLU A 220 22.45 -17.80 -2.72
CA GLU A 220 22.46 -18.17 -4.13
C GLU A 220 23.85 -18.64 -4.60
N CYS A 221 24.95 -18.08 -4.08
CA CYS A 221 26.30 -18.54 -4.37
C CYS A 221 26.54 -19.96 -3.82
N ILE A 222 26.10 -20.22 -2.57
CA ILE A 222 26.19 -21.56 -1.96
C ILE A 222 25.44 -22.60 -2.80
N LYS A 223 24.21 -22.29 -3.24
CA LYS A 223 23.43 -23.20 -4.10
C LYS A 223 24.04 -23.45 -5.48
N LYS A 224 24.86 -22.52 -5.97
CA LYS A 224 25.51 -22.58 -7.29
C LYS A 224 26.97 -23.03 -7.19
N GLU A 225 27.47 -23.28 -5.98
CA GLU A 225 28.88 -23.63 -5.71
C GLU A 225 29.88 -22.59 -6.27
N ASP A 226 29.52 -21.31 -6.22
CA ASP A 226 30.36 -20.19 -6.68
C ASP A 226 31.17 -19.60 -5.52
N GLU A 227 32.33 -20.23 -5.25
CA GLU A 227 33.22 -19.88 -4.14
C GLU A 227 33.87 -18.49 -4.28
N GLU A 228 34.21 -18.08 -5.50
CA GLU A 228 34.84 -16.79 -5.75
C GLU A 228 33.89 -15.64 -5.40
N LYS A 229 32.65 -15.72 -5.90
CA LYS A 229 31.62 -14.70 -5.63
C LYS A 229 31.18 -14.75 -4.16
N LEU A 230 31.12 -15.94 -3.57
CA LEU A 230 30.83 -16.11 -2.14
C LEU A 230 31.84 -15.36 -1.27
N LYS A 231 33.14 -15.55 -1.51
CA LYS A 231 34.21 -14.85 -0.77
C LYS A 231 34.10 -13.34 -0.92
N LYS A 232 33.94 -12.83 -2.15
CA LYS A 232 33.75 -11.38 -2.41
C LYS A 232 32.55 -10.82 -1.66
N CYS A 233 31.40 -11.50 -1.71
CA CYS A 233 30.18 -11.06 -1.04
C CYS A 233 30.31 -11.06 0.49
N ARG A 234 30.99 -12.05 1.08
CA ARG A 234 31.23 -12.09 2.54
C ARG A 234 32.15 -10.95 2.99
N ASN A 235 33.23 -10.71 2.26
CA ASN A 235 34.12 -9.58 2.55
C ASN A 235 33.39 -8.24 2.50
N PHE A 236 32.52 -8.04 1.49
CA PHE A 236 31.69 -6.85 1.39
C PHE A 236 30.67 -6.71 2.54
N GLN A 237 30.15 -7.83 3.06
CA GLN A 237 29.28 -7.81 4.24
C GLN A 237 30.02 -7.29 5.48
N SER A 238 31.26 -7.74 5.71
CA SER A 238 32.08 -7.26 6.82
C SER A 238 32.28 -5.75 6.75
N ILE A 239 32.64 -5.23 5.56
CA ILE A 239 32.82 -3.78 5.35
C ILE A 239 31.52 -3.02 5.65
N ILE A 240 30.36 -3.49 5.16
CA ILE A 240 29.06 -2.86 5.47
C ILE A 240 28.71 -2.91 6.96
N GLU A 241 29.13 -3.94 7.69
CA GLU A 241 28.81 -4.07 9.11
C GLU A 241 29.59 -3.07 9.95
N GLU A 242 30.85 -2.81 9.59
CA GLU A 242 31.73 -1.86 10.29
C GLU A 242 31.57 -0.43 9.77
N ASP A 243 31.88 -0.17 8.50
CA ASP A 243 31.95 1.18 7.96
C ASP A 243 30.57 1.83 7.80
N PHE A 244 29.59 1.15 7.19
CA PHE A 244 28.26 1.76 6.97
C PHE A 244 27.59 2.17 8.31
N ALA A 245 27.92 1.45 9.39
CA ALA A 245 27.42 1.77 10.72
C ALA A 245 28.02 3.07 11.27
N SER A 246 29.32 3.28 11.11
CA SER A 246 30.02 4.47 11.60
C SER A 246 29.86 5.68 10.67
N SER A 247 29.87 5.49 9.35
CA SER A 247 29.84 6.57 8.37
C SER A 247 28.40 7.05 8.10
N VAL A 248 27.52 6.17 7.66
CA VAL A 248 26.16 6.53 7.22
C VAL A 248 25.16 6.50 8.38
N ASN A 249 25.08 5.40 9.13
CA ASN A 249 24.03 5.25 10.15
C ASN A 249 24.17 6.26 11.29
N LYS A 250 25.39 6.55 11.73
CA LYS A 250 25.63 7.56 12.78
C LYS A 250 25.15 8.94 12.34
N THR A 251 25.53 9.36 11.13
CA THR A 251 25.08 10.62 10.52
C THR A 251 23.56 10.69 10.42
N VAL A 252 22.92 9.60 9.96
CA VAL A 252 21.45 9.52 9.92
C VAL A 252 20.82 9.65 11.30
N GLU A 253 21.38 9.00 12.31
CA GLU A 253 20.87 9.05 13.68
C GLU A 253 20.88 10.49 14.23
N GLU A 254 21.99 11.20 14.05
CA GLU A 254 22.13 12.59 14.49
C GLU A 254 21.18 13.52 13.73
N ASN A 255 21.11 13.43 12.40
CA ASN A 255 20.16 14.23 11.62
C ASN A 255 18.72 13.96 12.05
N GLN A 256 18.34 12.71 12.30
CA GLN A 256 16.98 12.40 12.76
C GLN A 256 16.71 12.93 14.17
N LYS A 257 17.68 12.91 15.08
CA LYS A 257 17.55 13.51 16.42
C LYS A 257 17.35 15.02 16.29
N GLU A 258 18.17 15.69 15.50
CA GLU A 258 18.07 17.13 15.22
C GLU A 258 16.72 17.50 14.61
N MET A 259 16.32 16.83 13.53
CA MET A 259 15.00 17.03 12.92
C MET A 259 13.86 16.83 13.91
N ARG A 260 13.98 15.88 14.86
CA ARG A 260 12.98 15.69 15.92
C ARG A 260 12.97 16.83 16.92
N ARG A 261 14.14 17.35 17.33
CA ARG A 261 14.25 18.49 18.26
C ARG A 261 13.61 19.75 17.70
N HIS A 262 13.83 20.06 16.43
CA HIS A 262 13.30 21.28 15.80
C HIS A 262 11.86 21.14 15.29
N LYS A 263 11.30 19.93 15.29
CA LYS A 263 9.94 19.70 14.79
C LYS A 263 8.90 20.23 15.77
N LYS A 264 8.35 21.41 15.47
CA LYS A 264 7.14 21.92 16.11
C LYS A 264 5.93 21.04 15.73
N VAL A 265 5.20 20.55 16.73
CA VAL A 265 4.01 19.72 16.54
C VAL A 265 2.79 20.52 16.99
N ASN A 266 2.01 21.00 16.03
CA ASN A 266 0.76 21.69 16.30
C ASN A 266 -0.35 20.66 16.53
N LEU A 267 -0.93 20.67 17.72
CA LEU A 267 -2.07 19.82 18.06
C LEU A 267 -3.39 20.50 17.67
N PRO A 268 -4.42 19.74 17.29
CA PRO A 268 -5.73 20.32 17.01
C PRO A 268 -6.32 20.95 18.27
N THR A 269 -7.16 21.97 18.10
CA THR A 269 -7.93 22.52 19.22
C THR A 269 -9.12 21.62 19.54
N MET A 270 -9.60 21.66 20.79
CA MET A 270 -10.84 20.98 21.17
C MET A 270 -12.04 21.45 20.32
N ASN A 271 -12.07 22.72 19.92
CA ASN A 271 -13.11 23.25 19.05
C ASN A 271 -13.09 22.60 17.66
N ASP A 272 -11.91 22.48 17.03
CA ASP A 272 -11.79 21.83 15.73
C ASP A 272 -12.14 20.34 15.79
N VAL A 273 -11.80 19.65 16.88
CA VAL A 273 -12.23 18.27 17.12
C VAL A 273 -13.75 18.17 17.25
N ARG A 274 -14.39 19.09 17.99
CA ARG A 274 -15.86 19.15 18.14
C ARG A 274 -16.55 19.44 16.81
N LYS A 275 -16.03 20.37 16.01
CA LYS A 275 -16.54 20.67 14.66
C LYS A 275 -16.52 19.45 13.76
N LEU A 276 -15.41 18.71 13.75
CA LEU A 276 -15.31 17.46 13.00
C LEU A 276 -16.33 16.42 13.50
N LYS A 277 -16.45 16.25 14.82
CA LYS A 277 -17.45 15.34 15.41
C LYS A 277 -18.87 15.70 14.96
N LYS A 278 -19.28 16.96 15.14
CA LYS A 278 -20.61 17.46 14.77
C LYS A 278 -20.89 17.25 13.28
N TYR A 279 -19.91 17.55 12.43
CA TYR A 279 -20.04 17.34 10.99
C TYR A 279 -20.27 15.85 10.66
N LEU A 280 -19.48 14.95 11.25
CA LEU A 280 -19.61 13.51 11.02
C LEU A 280 -20.93 12.94 11.56
N ASP A 281 -21.38 13.40 12.72
CA ASP A 281 -22.63 12.95 13.34
C ASP A 281 -23.84 13.36 12.49
N LEU A 282 -23.91 14.63 12.08
CA LEU A 282 -24.98 15.13 11.21
C LEU A 282 -25.06 14.36 9.89
N ASN A 283 -23.93 14.22 9.19
CA ASN A 283 -23.90 13.52 7.90
C ASN A 283 -24.23 12.04 8.06
N ARG A 284 -23.75 11.40 9.13
CA ARG A 284 -24.00 9.98 9.38
C ARG A 284 -25.48 9.72 9.66
N ASN A 285 -26.11 10.53 10.51
CA ASN A 285 -27.54 10.39 10.83
C ASN A 285 -28.40 10.60 9.57
N ASN A 286 -28.16 11.68 8.81
CA ASN A 286 -28.89 11.92 7.57
C ASN A 286 -28.77 10.75 6.57
N CYS A 287 -27.58 10.17 6.43
CA CYS A 287 -27.39 9.03 5.54
C CYS A 287 -28.03 7.75 6.08
N PHE A 288 -28.01 7.55 7.40
CA PHE A 288 -28.63 6.41 8.07
C PHE A 288 -30.15 6.44 7.89
N ASP A 289 -30.77 7.58 8.19
CA ASP A 289 -32.22 7.78 8.06
C ASP A 289 -32.66 7.57 6.62
N PHE A 290 -31.94 8.16 5.65
CA PHE A 290 -32.23 7.97 4.22
C PHE A 290 -32.16 6.48 3.83
N LEU A 291 -31.10 5.77 4.18
CA LEU A 291 -30.95 4.36 3.77
C LEU A 291 -31.90 3.39 4.51
N THR A 292 -32.52 3.86 5.59
CA THR A 292 -33.52 3.10 6.34
C THR A 292 -34.91 3.23 5.71
N HIS A 293 -35.25 4.40 5.19
CA HIS A 293 -36.60 4.71 4.72
C HIS A 293 -36.74 4.80 3.18
N GLU A 294 -35.66 5.12 2.47
CA GLU A 294 -35.67 5.37 1.03
C GLU A 294 -35.02 4.21 0.23
N PRO A 295 -35.29 4.13 -1.10
CA PRO A 295 -34.61 3.19 -1.97
C PRO A 295 -33.09 3.32 -1.93
N PHE A 296 -32.40 2.20 -2.11
CA PHE A 296 -30.95 2.16 -2.00
C PHE A 296 -30.25 3.13 -2.96
N ASN A 297 -29.35 3.93 -2.39
CA ASN A 297 -28.49 4.83 -3.13
C ASN A 297 -27.02 4.56 -2.81
N PHE A 298 -26.25 4.18 -3.84
CA PHE A 298 -24.83 3.86 -3.69
C PHE A 298 -23.99 5.03 -3.15
N GLY A 299 -24.32 6.27 -3.54
CA GLY A 299 -23.64 7.47 -3.07
C GLY A 299 -23.85 7.70 -1.57
N ILE A 300 -25.10 7.58 -1.12
CA ILE A 300 -25.45 7.72 0.31
C ILE A 300 -24.86 6.58 1.14
N TRP A 301 -24.91 5.33 0.65
CA TRP A 301 -24.26 4.19 1.32
C TRP A 301 -22.75 4.39 1.46
N THR A 302 -22.10 4.93 0.42
CA THR A 302 -20.69 5.27 0.47
C THR A 302 -20.44 6.35 1.52
N GLN A 303 -21.25 7.41 1.56
CA GLN A 303 -21.12 8.50 2.53
C GLN A 303 -21.36 8.03 3.98
N LEU A 304 -22.34 7.16 4.22
CA LEU A 304 -22.57 6.53 5.52
C LEU A 304 -21.32 5.76 5.95
N SER A 305 -20.75 4.95 5.04
CA SER A 305 -19.55 4.17 5.29
C SER A 305 -18.32 5.05 5.59
N GLU A 306 -18.15 6.14 4.84
CA GLU A 306 -17.06 7.09 5.03
C GLU A 306 -17.15 7.83 6.38
N CYS A 307 -18.35 8.33 6.73
CA CYS A 307 -18.58 9.02 7.99
C CYS A 307 -18.38 8.07 9.18
N THR A 308 -18.96 6.87 9.10
CA THR A 308 -18.87 5.85 10.15
C THR A 308 -17.41 5.44 10.39
N LEU A 309 -16.65 5.09 9.35
CA LEU A 309 -15.23 4.76 9.49
C LEU A 309 -14.43 5.90 10.15
N THR A 310 -14.71 7.14 9.74
CA THR A 310 -14.01 8.31 10.29
C THR A 310 -14.37 8.54 11.76
N SER A 311 -15.63 8.36 12.15
CA SER A 311 -16.07 8.42 13.55
C SER A 311 -15.39 7.35 14.40
N VAL A 312 -15.34 6.09 13.94
CA VAL A 312 -14.64 5.01 14.64
C VAL A 312 -13.15 5.34 14.82
N GLN A 313 -12.49 5.80 13.76
CA GLN A 313 -11.09 6.20 13.79
C GLN A 313 -10.83 7.41 14.72
N MET A 314 -11.75 8.37 14.73
CA MET A 314 -11.65 9.57 15.55
C MET A 314 -11.84 9.23 17.03
N PHE A 315 -12.82 8.38 17.37
CA PHE A 315 -13.10 7.98 18.75
C PHE A 315 -11.99 7.12 19.35
N ASN A 316 -11.59 6.05 18.65
CA ASN A 316 -10.62 5.09 19.18
C ASN A 316 -9.18 5.61 19.15
N ARG A 317 -8.89 6.68 18.39
CA ARG A 317 -7.55 7.26 18.22
C ARG A 317 -6.49 6.20 17.89
N ARG A 318 -6.83 5.12 17.18
CA ARG A 318 -5.88 4.06 16.80
C ARG A 318 -5.11 4.42 15.53
N ARG A 319 -4.16 3.59 15.10
CA ARG A 319 -3.51 3.82 13.79
C ARG A 319 -4.55 3.57 12.70
N ALA A 320 -4.59 4.45 11.70
CA ALA A 320 -5.55 4.36 10.59
C ALA A 320 -5.60 2.97 9.94
N GLY A 321 -4.46 2.30 9.82
CA GLY A 321 -4.38 0.95 9.27
C GLY A 321 -5.11 -0.12 10.09
N GLU A 322 -5.18 0.04 11.41
CA GLU A 322 -5.87 -0.91 12.30
C GLU A 322 -7.39 -0.80 12.07
N ILE A 323 -7.93 0.42 12.07
CA ILE A 323 -9.38 0.67 11.94
C ILE A 323 -9.89 0.46 10.50
N GLU A 324 -9.15 0.86 9.48
CA GLU A 324 -9.61 0.73 8.09
C GLU A 324 -9.68 -0.73 7.59
N ARG A 325 -9.12 -1.69 8.36
CA ARG A 325 -9.06 -3.12 8.03
C ARG A 325 -9.78 -4.00 9.04
N ILE A 326 -10.67 -3.43 9.85
CA ILE A 326 -11.57 -4.21 10.70
C ILE A 326 -12.32 -5.22 9.83
N THR A 327 -12.27 -6.49 10.22
CA THR A 327 -13.00 -7.54 9.51
C THR A 327 -14.41 -7.69 10.05
N ILE A 328 -15.31 -8.27 9.25
CA ILE A 328 -16.67 -8.60 9.67
C ILE A 328 -16.64 -9.62 10.81
N GLU A 329 -15.68 -10.53 10.80
CA GLU A 329 -15.43 -11.50 11.87
C GLU A 329 -15.04 -10.80 13.17
N ASP A 330 -14.05 -9.89 13.14
CA ASP A 330 -13.67 -9.11 14.33
C ASP A 330 -14.87 -8.30 14.87
N PHE A 331 -15.66 -7.70 13.99
CA PHE A 331 -16.84 -6.93 14.41
C PHE A 331 -17.89 -7.83 15.07
N LYS A 332 -18.17 -9.01 14.52
CA LYS A 332 -19.18 -9.93 15.07
C LYS A 332 -18.85 -10.48 16.46
N SER A 333 -17.59 -10.39 16.88
CA SER A 333 -17.18 -10.78 18.24
C SER A 333 -17.31 -9.63 19.25
N TYR A 334 -18.16 -8.63 18.99
CA TYR A 334 -18.37 -7.56 19.95
C TYR A 334 -19.14 -8.04 21.17
N GLU A 335 -18.75 -7.51 22.31
CA GLU A 335 -19.36 -7.78 23.61
C GLU A 335 -19.83 -6.45 24.21
N ALA A 336 -20.99 -6.48 24.87
CA ALA A 336 -21.47 -5.32 25.62
C ALA A 336 -20.55 -5.06 26.81
N ILE A 337 -20.29 -3.79 27.12
CA ILE A 337 -19.52 -3.45 28.32
C ILE A 337 -20.46 -3.56 29.53
N ASN A 338 -20.32 -4.66 30.26
CA ASN A 338 -21.07 -4.97 31.46
C ASN A 338 -20.15 -5.57 32.54
N GLU A 339 -20.71 -5.85 33.72
CA GLU A 339 -20.00 -6.39 34.89
C GLU A 339 -19.20 -7.67 34.60
N ASN A 340 -19.55 -8.42 33.56
CA ASN A 340 -18.93 -9.71 33.23
C ASN A 340 -17.63 -9.56 32.42
N VAL A 341 -17.33 -8.39 31.86
CA VAL A 341 -16.15 -8.18 30.97
C VAL A 341 -14.91 -7.73 31.75
N ASP A 342 -15.10 -6.88 32.77
CA ASP A 342 -14.04 -6.43 33.68
C ASP A 342 -14.69 -5.87 34.95
N SER A 343 -15.01 -6.76 35.90
CA SER A 343 -15.79 -6.44 37.11
C SER A 343 -15.15 -5.31 37.91
N ASP A 344 -13.83 -5.30 38.01
CA ASP A 344 -13.11 -4.38 38.88
C ASP A 344 -13.13 -2.96 38.31
N ILE A 345 -12.90 -2.81 37.00
CA ILE A 345 -12.97 -1.52 36.33
C ILE A 345 -14.41 -1.03 36.27
N PHE A 346 -15.37 -1.89 35.91
CA PHE A 346 -16.78 -1.49 35.79
C PHE A 346 -17.37 -1.08 37.15
N ASN A 347 -17.02 -1.79 38.22
CA ASN A 347 -17.48 -1.46 39.57
C ASN A 347 -16.84 -0.18 40.13
N SER A 348 -15.64 0.19 39.68
CA SER A 348 -15.00 1.46 40.05
C SER A 348 -15.61 2.70 39.37
N LEU A 349 -16.49 2.53 38.37
CA LEU A 349 -17.15 3.63 37.69
C LEU A 349 -18.29 4.20 38.55
N SER A 350 -18.51 5.52 38.47
CA SER A 350 -19.73 6.14 38.98
C SER A 350 -20.97 5.62 38.24
N GLU A 351 -22.16 5.74 38.85
CA GLU A 351 -23.42 5.28 38.23
C GLU A 351 -23.71 5.95 36.87
N GLU A 352 -23.35 7.23 36.73
CA GLU A 352 -23.41 7.94 35.45
C GLU A 352 -22.49 7.30 34.40
N ASN A 353 -21.26 6.95 34.78
CA ASN A 353 -20.29 6.31 33.90
C ASN A 353 -20.66 4.86 33.58
N LYS A 354 -21.30 4.13 34.50
CA LYS A 354 -21.87 2.79 34.23
C LYS A 354 -23.00 2.86 33.21
N THR A 355 -23.88 3.85 33.35
CA THR A 355 -24.97 4.10 32.39
C THR A 355 -24.41 4.44 31.01
N LEU A 356 -23.36 5.28 30.96
CA LEU A 356 -22.66 5.60 29.72
C LEU A 356 -21.96 4.37 29.12
N ALA A 357 -21.28 3.56 29.93
CA ALA A 357 -20.55 2.37 29.49
C ALA A 357 -21.47 1.35 28.80
N LYS A 358 -22.70 1.17 29.29
CA LYS A 358 -23.72 0.31 28.68
C LYS A 358 -24.10 0.73 27.24
N GLN A 359 -23.83 1.96 26.84
CA GLN A 359 -24.02 2.44 25.46
C GLN A 359 -22.88 2.07 24.51
N TYR A 360 -21.88 1.32 24.98
CA TYR A 360 -20.72 0.90 24.20
C TYR A 360 -20.56 -0.61 24.16
N VAL A 361 -19.99 -1.07 23.05
CA VAL A 361 -19.50 -2.44 22.86
C VAL A 361 -18.00 -2.43 22.62
N ARG A 362 -17.35 -3.54 22.94
CA ARG A 362 -15.91 -3.77 22.76
C ARG A 362 -15.68 -5.01 21.91
N PHE A 363 -14.71 -4.96 21.01
CA PHE A 363 -14.15 -6.15 20.35
C PHE A 363 -12.66 -5.96 20.13
N GLU A 364 -11.96 -7.05 19.81
CA GLU A 364 -10.52 -7.02 19.57
C GLU A 364 -10.19 -7.13 18.09
N ILE A 365 -9.16 -6.40 17.67
CA ILE A 365 -8.63 -6.45 16.31
C ILE A 365 -7.13 -6.74 16.33
N ARG A 366 -6.62 -7.26 15.22
CA ARG A 366 -5.19 -7.55 15.09
C ARG A 366 -4.34 -6.28 14.90
N GLY A 367 -3.57 -5.93 15.92
CA GLY A 367 -2.57 -4.88 15.90
C GLY A 367 -1.21 -5.29 15.31
N LYS A 368 -0.21 -4.40 15.49
CA LYS A 368 1.18 -4.64 15.05
C LYS A 368 1.74 -5.89 15.75
N LEU A 369 2.48 -6.71 15.00
CA LEU A 369 3.05 -7.98 15.46
C LEU A 369 2.01 -9.02 15.92
N GLY A 370 0.74 -8.85 15.58
CA GLY A 370 -0.31 -9.80 15.96
C GLY A 370 -0.90 -9.58 17.34
N ARG A 371 -0.52 -8.52 18.05
CA ARG A 371 -1.08 -8.20 19.36
C ARG A 371 -2.57 -7.84 19.24
N PRO A 372 -3.45 -8.35 20.12
CA PRO A 372 -4.84 -7.91 20.16
C PRO A 372 -4.91 -6.43 20.57
N VAL A 373 -5.86 -5.70 19.99
CA VAL A 373 -6.08 -4.29 20.25
C VAL A 373 -7.58 -4.06 20.39
N PRO A 374 -8.07 -3.56 21.53
CA PRO A 374 -9.49 -3.31 21.69
C PRO A 374 -9.95 -2.08 20.90
N VAL A 375 -11.16 -2.20 20.35
CA VAL A 375 -11.94 -1.16 19.69
C VAL A 375 -13.25 -1.01 20.45
N LEU A 376 -13.57 0.24 20.80
CA LEU A 376 -14.81 0.62 21.46
C LEU A 376 -15.73 1.30 20.45
N LEU A 377 -17.00 0.91 20.45
CA LEU A 377 -18.03 1.50 19.58
C LEU A 377 -19.27 1.84 20.39
N HIS A 378 -19.81 3.04 20.18
CA HIS A 378 -21.12 3.40 20.67
C HIS A 378 -22.21 2.63 19.89
N LEU A 379 -23.33 2.29 20.52
CA LEU A 379 -24.44 1.54 19.88
C LEU A 379 -24.93 2.17 18.57
N SER A 380 -24.97 3.50 18.47
CA SER A 380 -25.33 4.17 17.19
C SER A 380 -24.35 3.89 16.05
N LEU A 381 -23.05 3.68 16.34
CA LEU A 381 -22.07 3.26 15.33
C LEU A 381 -22.23 1.78 14.98
N VAL A 382 -22.64 0.94 15.94
CA VAL A 382 -22.98 -0.46 15.70
C VAL A 382 -24.12 -0.54 14.68
N SER A 383 -25.23 0.17 14.92
CA SER A 383 -26.37 0.21 14.00
C SER A 383 -25.97 0.72 12.60
N CYS A 384 -25.11 1.74 12.52
CA CYS A 384 -24.58 2.20 11.24
C CYS A 384 -23.78 1.11 10.52
N ILE A 385 -22.91 0.38 11.24
CA ILE A 385 -22.13 -0.72 10.67
C ILE A 385 -23.05 -1.85 10.20
N GLU A 386 -24.04 -2.24 11.00
CA GLU A 386 -25.02 -3.26 10.62
C GLU A 386 -25.78 -2.87 9.35
N LEU A 387 -26.28 -1.63 9.25
CA LEU A 387 -26.93 -1.13 8.04
C LEU A 387 -25.99 -1.15 6.83
N ILE A 388 -24.73 -0.73 7.01
CA ILE A 388 -23.70 -0.80 5.96
C ILE A 388 -23.54 -2.24 5.49
N LEU A 389 -23.42 -3.20 6.42
CA LEU A 389 -23.22 -4.63 6.13
C LEU A 389 -24.44 -5.24 5.41
N ASN A 390 -25.65 -4.92 5.87
CA ASN A 390 -26.91 -5.40 5.28
C ASN A 390 -27.07 -4.94 3.83
N LYS A 391 -26.64 -3.71 3.51
CA LYS A 391 -26.76 -3.12 2.17
C LYS A 391 -25.55 -3.40 1.24
N ARG A 392 -24.59 -4.24 1.65
CA ARG A 392 -23.37 -4.55 0.85
C ARG A 392 -23.66 -5.21 -0.49
N GLY A 393 -24.68 -6.08 -0.54
CA GLY A 393 -25.07 -6.78 -1.77
C GLY A 393 -25.53 -5.80 -2.84
N GLU A 394 -26.39 -4.86 -2.46
CA GLU A 394 -26.89 -3.77 -3.31
C GLU A 394 -25.76 -2.83 -3.76
N ALA A 395 -24.74 -2.64 -2.92
CA ALA A 395 -23.53 -1.89 -3.24
C ALA A 395 -22.52 -2.64 -4.14
N ASN A 396 -22.84 -3.86 -4.59
CA ASN A 396 -21.96 -4.72 -5.40
C ASN A 396 -20.59 -5.00 -4.73
N VAL A 397 -20.56 -5.07 -3.40
CA VAL A 397 -19.37 -5.49 -2.67
C VAL A 397 -19.27 -7.02 -2.70
N SER A 398 -18.11 -7.54 -3.09
CA SER A 398 -17.85 -8.98 -3.15
C SER A 398 -18.14 -9.66 -1.80
N THR A 399 -18.81 -10.80 -1.83
CA THR A 399 -19.07 -11.65 -0.64
C THR A 399 -17.77 -12.12 0.00
N GLU A 400 -16.73 -12.36 -0.80
CA GLU A 400 -15.38 -12.69 -0.32
C GLU A 400 -14.63 -11.52 0.36
N ASN A 401 -15.16 -10.29 0.36
CA ASN A 401 -14.47 -9.15 0.97
C ASN A 401 -14.65 -9.15 2.50
N PRO A 402 -13.56 -9.36 3.28
CA PRO A 402 -13.67 -9.57 4.72
C PRO A 402 -13.86 -8.28 5.51
N TYR A 403 -13.67 -7.11 4.90
CA TYR A 403 -13.61 -5.84 5.63
C TYR A 403 -15.01 -5.25 5.85
N VAL A 404 -15.25 -4.69 7.04
CA VAL A 404 -16.48 -3.95 7.36
C VAL A 404 -16.68 -2.80 6.36
N PHE A 405 -15.64 -2.00 6.13
CA PHE A 405 -15.65 -0.87 5.20
C PHE A 405 -15.12 -1.24 3.80
N GLY A 406 -15.61 -2.38 3.29
CA GLY A 406 -15.28 -2.91 1.96
C GLY A 406 -15.86 -2.06 0.82
N LEU A 407 -15.24 -2.10 -0.36
CA LEU A 407 -15.68 -1.35 -1.54
C LEU A 407 -15.90 -2.27 -2.75
N PRO A 408 -16.80 -1.92 -3.69
CA PRO A 408 -16.96 -2.65 -4.93
C PRO A 408 -15.71 -2.56 -5.82
N GLY A 409 -15.55 -3.57 -6.68
CA GLY A 409 -14.45 -3.66 -7.64
C GLY A 409 -13.17 -4.31 -7.10
N GLY A 410 -13.26 -5.15 -6.06
CA GLY A 410 -12.19 -6.06 -5.65
C GLY A 410 -12.43 -6.78 -4.33
N LYS A 411 -11.86 -7.99 -4.20
CA LYS A 411 -11.97 -8.88 -3.02
C LYS A 411 -11.39 -8.28 -1.73
N GLU A 412 -10.44 -7.35 -1.84
CA GLU A 412 -9.79 -6.73 -0.66
C GLU A 412 -9.72 -5.21 -0.77
N LYS A 413 -10.70 -4.60 -1.44
CA LYS A 413 -10.77 -3.14 -1.54
C LYS A 413 -11.55 -2.60 -0.35
N TYR A 414 -11.05 -1.53 0.26
CA TYR A 414 -11.63 -0.93 1.45
C TYR A 414 -11.38 0.58 1.48
N LEU A 415 -12.18 1.29 2.28
CA LEU A 415 -12.05 2.73 2.51
C LEU A 415 -10.74 3.07 3.24
N LYS A 416 -10.21 4.28 3.03
CA LYS A 416 -8.93 4.72 3.62
C LYS A 416 -9.14 5.81 4.65
N ALA A 417 -9.02 5.46 5.93
CA ALA A 417 -9.28 6.38 7.04
C ALA A 417 -8.41 7.64 6.99
N CYS A 418 -7.14 7.51 6.57
CA CYS A 418 -6.24 8.66 6.43
C CYS A 418 -6.72 9.66 5.34
N THR A 419 -7.24 9.15 4.23
CA THR A 419 -7.79 9.98 3.15
C THR A 419 -9.08 10.66 3.59
N LEU A 420 -9.95 9.92 4.30
CA LEU A 420 -11.22 10.44 4.78
C LEU A 420 -11.06 11.50 5.87
N LEU A 421 -10.14 11.30 6.83
CA LEU A 421 -9.81 12.33 7.82
C LEU A 421 -9.37 13.64 7.16
N ARG A 422 -8.57 13.56 6.08
CA ARG A 422 -8.17 14.74 5.31
C ARG A 422 -9.34 15.40 4.58
N LYS A 423 -10.23 14.60 3.98
CA LYS A 423 -11.44 15.09 3.31
C LYS A 423 -12.33 15.83 4.32
N PHE A 424 -12.74 15.16 5.40
CA PHE A 424 -13.70 15.71 6.34
C PHE A 424 -13.14 16.82 7.22
N SER A 425 -11.83 16.84 7.51
CA SER A 425 -11.23 17.99 8.20
C SER A 425 -11.40 19.28 7.42
N ASN A 426 -11.32 19.21 6.09
CA ASN A 426 -11.44 20.38 5.24
C ASN A 426 -12.90 20.82 5.09
N LEU A 427 -13.85 19.89 5.25
CA LEU A 427 -15.29 20.16 5.09
C LEU A 427 -15.96 20.59 6.40
N CYS A 428 -15.40 20.26 7.56
CA CYS A 428 -16.06 20.52 8.85
C CYS A 428 -15.94 21.97 9.36
N GLY A 429 -15.31 22.88 8.60
CA GLY A 429 -15.12 24.27 9.03
C GLY A 429 -14.10 24.44 10.16
N ALA A 430 -13.17 23.49 10.32
CA ALA A 430 -12.06 23.60 11.26
C ALA A 430 -11.12 24.76 10.87
N GLN A 431 -10.58 25.46 11.86
CA GLN A 431 -9.61 26.54 11.62
C GLN A 431 -8.27 25.98 11.14
N GLN A 432 -7.83 24.85 11.71
CA GLN A 432 -6.59 24.19 11.36
C GLN A 432 -6.85 22.75 10.88
N PRO A 433 -7.44 22.55 9.70
CA PRO A 433 -7.81 21.22 9.23
C PRO A 433 -6.58 20.29 9.05
N ALA A 434 -5.39 20.84 8.88
CA ALA A 434 -4.13 20.10 8.77
C ALA A 434 -3.73 19.35 10.06
N THR A 435 -4.21 19.77 11.24
CA THR A 435 -3.92 19.13 12.54
C THR A 435 -4.92 18.02 12.88
N LEU A 436 -6.06 17.95 12.19
CA LEU A 436 -7.06 16.87 12.32
C LEU A 436 -6.61 15.62 11.55
N ARG A 437 -5.54 15.00 12.01
CA ARG A 437 -4.88 13.86 11.38
C ARG A 437 -4.64 12.78 12.43
N GLY A 438 -4.58 11.52 11.99
CA GLY A 438 -4.53 10.39 12.91
C GLY A 438 -3.30 10.36 13.85
N THR A 439 -2.20 11.04 13.52
CA THR A 439 -1.03 11.13 14.41
C THR A 439 -1.18 12.25 15.43
N GLU A 440 -1.62 13.40 14.98
CA GLU A 440 -1.84 14.61 15.77
C GLU A 440 -2.98 14.40 16.76
N LEU A 441 -4.08 13.76 16.34
CA LEU A 441 -5.20 13.37 17.22
C LEU A 441 -4.78 12.37 18.30
N ARG A 442 -3.83 11.47 18.01
CA ARG A 442 -3.24 10.54 19.00
C ARG A 442 -2.38 11.25 20.03
N LYS A 443 -1.59 12.24 19.59
CA LYS A 443 -0.80 13.06 20.51
C LYS A 443 -1.69 13.94 21.37
N HIS A 444 -2.70 14.54 20.76
CA HIS A 444 -3.70 15.36 21.43
C HIS A 444 -4.38 14.61 22.59
N ILE A 445 -4.91 13.40 22.36
CA ILE A 445 -5.54 12.64 23.45
C ILE A 445 -4.55 12.32 24.58
N ALA A 446 -3.32 11.93 24.26
CA ALA A 446 -2.30 11.66 25.28
C ALA A 446 -1.98 12.92 26.11
N THR A 447 -1.83 14.08 25.47
CA THR A 447 -1.63 15.36 26.15
C THR A 447 -2.82 15.71 27.04
N HIS A 448 -4.05 15.56 26.56
CA HIS A 448 -5.25 15.86 27.35
C HIS A 448 -5.46 14.91 28.53
N CYS A 449 -5.19 13.60 28.38
CA CYS A 449 -5.24 12.66 29.50
C CYS A 449 -4.23 13.04 30.59
N VAL A 450 -3.00 13.42 30.23
CA VAL A 450 -2.02 13.91 31.21
C VAL A 450 -2.53 15.18 31.91
N LEU A 451 -3.13 16.12 31.18
CA LEU A 451 -3.70 17.34 31.78
C LEU A 451 -4.85 17.05 32.74
N LEU A 452 -5.74 16.10 32.41
CA LEU A 452 -6.84 15.66 33.28
C LEU A 452 -6.29 15.02 34.56
N ASN A 453 -5.32 14.11 34.43
CA ASN A 453 -4.69 13.48 35.60
C ASN A 453 -3.98 14.51 36.50
N LEU A 454 -3.39 15.57 35.93
CA LEU A 454 -2.78 16.66 36.70
C LEU A 454 -3.82 17.55 37.41
N GLN A 455 -5.04 17.66 36.87
CA GLN A 455 -6.16 18.37 37.52
C GLN A 455 -6.73 17.54 38.68
N GLU A 456 -6.88 16.23 38.50
CA GLU A 456 -7.30 15.30 39.56
C GLU A 456 -6.25 15.18 40.66
N GLY A 457 -4.96 15.11 40.31
CA GLY A 457 -3.86 15.06 41.28
C GLY A 457 -3.66 16.36 42.08
N LYS A 458 -4.15 17.51 41.59
CA LYS A 458 -4.18 18.78 42.34
C LYS A 458 -5.27 18.83 43.43
N LEU A 459 -6.19 17.87 43.46
CA LEU A 459 -7.20 17.73 44.51
C LEU A 459 -6.75 16.79 45.65
N MET A 460 -5.53 16.23 45.59
CA MET A 460 -4.95 15.36 46.63
C MET A 460 -3.73 15.98 47.35
N THR A 461 -3.62 17.30 47.33
CA THR A 461 -2.74 18.10 48.21
C THR A 461 -3.58 19.21 48.80
#